data_AF-A0A4S8KN67-F1
#
_entry.id   AF-A0A4S8KN67-F1
#
_cell.length_a   1.000
_cell.length_b   1.000
_cell.length_c   1.000
_cell.angle_alpha   90.00
_cell.angle_beta   90.00
_cell.angle_gamma   90.00
#
_symmetry.space_group_name_H-M   'P 1'
#
loop_
_entity.id
_entity.type
_entity.pdbx_description
1 polymer ?
#
loop_
_entity_poly.entity_id
_entity_poly.type
_entity_poly.pdbx_seq_one_letter_code
_entity_poly.pdbx_strand_id
1 'polypeptide(L)'
;IRAALKNLPKDLADTYKRVLEGIPEYHKDEAQCILQWILFSFKPVTIEMAQEIFAIDVAENIFHEEDVTFGFENKIENVVGSTLVRVVNKNDSVWAGSTKELQLAHPSVKEFLMQLGRNESGFYINEQLAHDFIGESCLIYVIHYGNDVDKVMNKCSYQFSRYTAMYWFKHIFAGRKNYDISNLLLDQGADVNAQGGDYGNALQAASVNENEGIVKLLLDHGAYVNAQGGFYGNALQAASTNRNEDIVKLLLDQGADVNAQGGHYGNALQAASEEGNNAIVKLLLDQGAHF
;
A
#
# COMPACT_ATOMS: atom_id res chain seq x y z
N ILE A 1 38.14 -28.14 -22.02
CA ILE A 1 37.91 -27.15 -23.11
C ILE A 1 36.84 -27.61 -24.11
N ARG A 2 36.98 -28.76 -24.83
CA ARG A 2 35.95 -29.24 -25.77
C ARG A 2 34.57 -29.56 -25.17
N ALA A 3 34.50 -29.99 -23.90
CA ALA A 3 33.22 -30.21 -23.20
C ALA A 3 32.53 -28.91 -22.77
N ALA A 4 33.29 -27.89 -22.34
CA ALA A 4 32.75 -26.58 -21.98
C ALA A 4 32.21 -25.81 -23.21
N LEU A 5 32.85 -25.98 -24.38
CA LEU A 5 32.39 -25.39 -25.64
C LEU A 5 31.09 -26.02 -26.18
N LYS A 6 30.78 -27.28 -25.83
CA LYS A 6 29.53 -27.94 -26.22
C LYS A 6 28.32 -27.48 -25.41
N ASN A 7 28.56 -26.91 -24.22
CA ASN A 7 27.54 -26.37 -23.34
C ASN A 7 27.51 -24.84 -23.38
N LEU A 8 27.85 -24.20 -24.51
CA LEU A 8 27.64 -22.75 -24.65
C LEU A 8 26.14 -22.45 -24.89
N PRO A 9 25.64 -21.30 -24.41
CA PRO A 9 24.29 -20.84 -24.76
C PRO A 9 24.18 -20.64 -26.27
N LYS A 10 23.05 -20.99 -26.89
CA LYS A 10 22.89 -20.80 -28.34
C LYS A 10 22.68 -19.33 -28.68
N ASP A 11 22.04 -18.61 -27.78
CA ASP A 11 21.77 -17.18 -27.87
C ASP A 11 21.70 -16.53 -26.47
N LEU A 12 21.31 -15.26 -26.46
CA LEU A 12 21.19 -14.46 -25.24
C LEU A 12 20.03 -14.94 -24.35
N ALA A 13 18.93 -15.42 -24.93
CA ALA A 13 17.78 -15.94 -24.17
C ALA A 13 18.14 -17.26 -23.46
N ASP A 14 18.85 -18.17 -24.14
CA ASP A 14 19.43 -19.37 -23.54
C ASP A 14 20.40 -19.04 -22.40
N THR A 15 21.12 -17.91 -22.52
CA THR A 15 22.02 -17.42 -21.45
C THR A 15 21.22 -17.03 -20.21
N TYR A 16 20.19 -16.20 -20.37
CA TYR A 16 19.33 -15.79 -19.26
C TYR A 16 18.58 -16.95 -18.63
N LYS A 17 18.06 -17.86 -19.46
CA LYS A 17 17.36 -19.07 -18.99
C LYS A 17 18.24 -19.92 -18.08
N ARG A 18 19.48 -20.20 -18.49
CA ARG A 18 20.43 -20.97 -17.67
C ARG A 18 20.82 -20.26 -16.38
N VAL A 19 20.90 -18.92 -16.39
CA VAL A 19 21.14 -18.16 -15.16
C VAL A 19 19.98 -18.35 -14.20
N LEU A 20 18.73 -18.19 -14.66
CA LEU A 20 17.54 -18.42 -13.84
C LEU A 20 17.45 -19.86 -13.33
N GLU A 21 17.64 -20.86 -14.19
CA GLU A 21 17.65 -22.28 -13.82
C GLU A 21 18.79 -22.63 -12.84
N GLY A 22 19.88 -21.87 -12.86
CA GLY A 22 21.02 -22.02 -11.96
C GLY A 22 20.85 -21.38 -10.59
N ILE A 23 19.80 -20.59 -10.37
CA ILE A 23 19.51 -19.99 -9.05
C ILE A 23 19.11 -21.14 -8.09
N PRO A 24 19.79 -21.27 -6.94
CA PRO A 24 19.44 -22.29 -5.94
C PRO A 24 17.98 -22.18 -5.52
N GLU A 25 17.30 -23.31 -5.27
CA GLU A 25 15.86 -23.34 -4.98
C GLU A 25 15.46 -22.41 -3.83
N TYR A 26 16.27 -22.36 -2.78
CA TYR A 26 16.05 -21.52 -1.59
C TYR A 26 16.23 -20.01 -1.84
N HIS A 27 16.74 -19.60 -3.00
CA HIS A 27 16.85 -18.20 -3.43
C HIS A 27 15.82 -17.80 -4.50
N LYS A 28 15.01 -18.74 -5.02
CA LYS A 28 14.10 -18.44 -6.13
C LYS A 28 13.02 -17.44 -5.76
N ASP A 29 12.46 -17.52 -4.56
CA ASP A 29 11.43 -16.58 -4.11
C ASP A 29 12.01 -15.17 -3.93
N GLU A 30 13.19 -15.05 -3.31
CA GLU A 30 13.92 -13.76 -3.19
C GLU A 30 14.26 -13.18 -4.57
N ALA A 31 14.70 -14.03 -5.50
CA ALA A 31 15.03 -13.62 -6.86
C ALA A 31 13.79 -13.17 -7.63
N GLN A 32 12.67 -13.88 -7.50
CA GLN A 32 11.41 -13.50 -8.12
C GLN A 32 10.92 -12.16 -7.57
N CYS A 33 10.94 -12.01 -6.23
CA CYS A 33 10.56 -10.79 -5.53
C CYS A 33 11.34 -9.59 -6.07
N ILE A 34 12.67 -9.63 -6.04
CA ILE A 34 13.45 -8.46 -6.46
C ILE A 34 13.34 -8.18 -7.96
N LEU A 35 13.20 -9.20 -8.81
CA LEU A 35 12.96 -9.01 -10.24
C LEU A 35 11.62 -8.33 -10.50
N GLN A 36 10.55 -8.71 -9.80
CA GLN A 36 9.24 -8.04 -9.87
C GLN A 36 9.36 -6.57 -9.44
N TRP A 37 10.02 -6.30 -8.31
CA TRP A 37 10.22 -4.94 -7.81
C TRP A 37 11.03 -4.08 -8.80
N ILE A 38 12.14 -4.59 -9.36
CA ILE A 38 12.94 -3.84 -10.35
C ILE A 38 12.13 -3.55 -11.63
N LEU A 39 11.27 -4.48 -12.06
CA LEU A 39 10.53 -4.36 -13.32
C LEU A 39 9.35 -3.41 -13.25
N PHE A 40 8.63 -3.37 -12.12
CA PHE A 40 7.31 -2.73 -12.02
C PHE A 40 7.21 -1.61 -11.00
N SER A 41 8.28 -1.31 -10.25
CA SER A 41 8.28 -0.15 -9.36
C SER A 41 8.19 1.16 -10.15
N PHE A 42 7.44 2.13 -9.63
CA PHE A 42 7.31 3.47 -10.22
C PHE A 42 8.55 4.36 -10.00
N LYS A 43 9.51 3.90 -9.20
CA LYS A 43 10.83 4.50 -8.98
C LYS A 43 11.90 3.40 -8.96
N PRO A 44 13.17 3.72 -9.28
CA PRO A 44 14.27 2.78 -9.13
C PRO A 44 14.34 2.24 -7.70
N VAL A 45 14.47 0.93 -7.57
CA VAL A 45 14.61 0.25 -6.28
C VAL A 45 16.04 0.44 -5.79
N THR A 46 16.23 0.95 -4.57
CA THR A 46 17.55 1.07 -3.96
C THR A 46 17.91 -0.17 -3.15
N ILE A 47 19.19 -0.32 -2.80
CA ILE A 47 19.63 -1.41 -1.92
C ILE A 47 18.95 -1.30 -0.54
N GLU A 48 18.79 -0.08 -0.05
CA GLU A 48 18.12 0.20 1.22
C GLU A 48 16.64 -0.23 1.16
N MET A 49 15.93 0.06 0.06
CA MET A 49 14.57 -0.45 -0.14
C MET A 49 14.54 -1.98 -0.22
N ALA A 50 15.48 -2.60 -0.93
CA ALA A 50 15.52 -4.04 -1.11
C ALA A 50 15.72 -4.81 0.21
N GLN A 51 16.46 -4.25 1.17
CA GLN A 51 16.64 -4.81 2.51
C GLN A 51 15.30 -4.95 3.25
N GLU A 52 14.44 -3.94 3.15
CA GLU A 52 13.14 -3.93 3.81
C GLU A 52 12.12 -4.77 3.05
N ILE A 53 12.16 -4.73 1.71
CA ILE A 53 11.32 -5.58 0.86
C ILE A 53 11.51 -7.06 1.21
N PHE A 54 12.75 -7.51 1.44
CA PHE A 54 13.02 -8.91 1.79
C PHE A 54 12.65 -9.29 3.23
N ALA A 55 12.38 -8.30 4.09
CA ALA A 55 11.87 -8.53 5.43
C ALA A 55 10.32 -8.57 5.48
N ILE A 56 9.64 -8.44 4.33
CA ILE A 56 8.19 -8.56 4.23
C ILE A 56 7.81 -9.99 3.85
N ASP A 57 7.03 -10.63 4.71
CA ASP A 57 6.32 -11.86 4.39
C ASP A 57 4.87 -11.53 3.99
N VAL A 58 4.62 -11.56 2.68
CA VAL A 58 3.27 -11.29 2.14
C VAL A 58 2.29 -12.43 2.45
N ALA A 59 2.77 -13.67 2.58
CA ALA A 59 1.89 -14.81 2.87
C ALA A 59 1.39 -14.77 4.32
N GLU A 60 2.25 -14.36 5.25
CA GLU A 60 1.91 -14.23 6.66
C GLU A 60 1.39 -12.84 7.04
N ASN A 61 1.37 -11.88 6.10
CA ASN A 61 0.94 -10.49 6.32
C ASN A 61 1.76 -9.78 7.42
N ILE A 62 3.09 -10.00 7.44
CA ILE A 62 3.98 -9.50 8.50
C ILE A 62 5.23 -8.82 7.90
N PHE A 63 5.68 -7.76 8.56
CA PHE A 63 7.00 -7.17 8.35
C PHE A 63 7.91 -7.50 9.54
N HIS A 64 8.99 -8.23 9.28
CA HIS A 64 9.98 -8.68 10.26
C HIS A 64 11.11 -7.65 10.37
N GLU A 65 10.92 -6.61 11.19
CA GLU A 65 11.88 -5.52 11.33
C GLU A 65 13.30 -6.03 11.76
N GLU A 66 13.34 -7.12 12.51
CA GLU A 66 14.57 -7.81 12.92
C GLU A 66 15.38 -8.42 11.75
N ASP A 67 14.74 -8.71 10.62
CA ASP A 67 15.35 -9.33 9.45
C ASP A 67 15.96 -8.32 8.47
N VAL A 68 15.81 -7.02 8.74
CA VAL A 68 16.43 -5.94 7.96
C VAL A 68 17.95 -5.96 8.16
N THR A 69 18.67 -6.58 7.23
CA THR A 69 20.11 -6.82 7.33
C THR A 69 20.98 -5.67 6.78
N PHE A 70 21.96 -5.20 7.56
CA PHE A 70 23.00 -4.29 7.07
C PHE A 70 24.01 -5.01 6.15
N GLY A 71 24.56 -4.32 5.15
CA GLY A 71 25.60 -4.87 4.26
C GLY A 71 25.07 -5.78 3.14
N PHE A 72 23.82 -5.57 2.73
CA PHE A 72 23.06 -6.39 1.78
C PHE A 72 23.60 -6.44 0.35
N GLU A 73 24.54 -5.58 -0.01
CA GLU A 73 25.07 -5.45 -1.38
C GLU A 73 25.58 -6.79 -1.95
N ASN A 74 26.25 -7.58 -1.11
CA ASN A 74 26.77 -8.89 -1.50
C ASN A 74 25.68 -9.95 -1.63
N LYS A 75 24.51 -9.77 -1.01
CA LYS A 75 23.40 -10.73 -1.06
C LYS A 75 22.74 -10.73 -2.44
N ILE A 76 22.52 -9.56 -3.04
CA ILE A 76 21.79 -9.44 -4.33
C ILE A 76 22.50 -10.18 -5.47
N GLU A 77 23.82 -10.01 -5.57
CA GLU A 77 24.59 -10.70 -6.61
C GLU A 77 24.54 -12.23 -6.43
N ASN A 78 24.46 -12.72 -5.19
CA ASN A 78 24.32 -14.14 -4.91
C ASN A 78 22.90 -14.67 -5.17
N VAL A 79 21.88 -13.83 -5.05
CA VAL A 79 20.47 -14.22 -5.25
C VAL A 79 20.10 -14.26 -6.73
N VAL A 80 20.41 -13.22 -7.52
CA VAL A 80 19.94 -13.10 -8.92
C VAL A 80 21.07 -13.19 -9.96
N GLY A 81 22.32 -13.02 -9.53
CA GLY A 81 23.48 -12.99 -10.42
C GLY A 81 23.64 -11.67 -11.20
N SER A 82 24.90 -11.28 -11.44
CA SER A 82 25.26 -10.04 -12.15
C SER A 82 24.85 -10.00 -13.63
N THR A 83 24.45 -11.14 -14.19
CA THR A 83 23.96 -11.25 -15.58
C THR A 83 22.53 -10.72 -15.73
N LEU A 84 21.75 -10.70 -14.65
CA LEU A 84 20.36 -10.25 -14.65
C LEU A 84 20.20 -8.88 -13.98
N VAL A 85 20.88 -8.67 -12.87
CA VAL A 85 20.77 -7.45 -12.05
C VAL A 85 22.16 -6.85 -11.82
N ARG A 86 22.25 -5.53 -11.76
CA ARG A 86 23.46 -4.80 -11.41
C ARG A 86 23.15 -3.70 -10.40
N VAL A 87 24.15 -3.34 -9.62
CA VAL A 87 24.13 -2.18 -8.72
C VAL A 87 24.75 -0.97 -9.41
N VAL A 88 24.07 0.16 -9.36
CA VAL A 88 24.53 1.42 -9.96
C VAL A 88 24.64 2.50 -8.88
N ASN A 89 25.83 3.07 -8.72
CA ASN A 89 26.04 4.23 -7.85
C ASN A 89 25.46 5.49 -8.51
N LYS A 90 24.57 6.18 -7.80
CA LYS A 90 24.06 7.49 -8.17
C LYS A 90 24.61 8.53 -7.20
N ASN A 91 25.24 9.56 -7.75
CA ASN A 91 25.61 10.72 -6.97
C ASN A 91 24.38 11.61 -6.86
N ASP A 92 23.82 11.76 -5.66
CA ASP A 92 22.79 12.76 -5.44
C ASP A 92 23.48 14.12 -5.34
N SER A 93 23.17 15.04 -6.27
CA SER A 93 23.88 16.32 -6.36
C SER A 93 23.47 17.32 -5.28
N VAL A 94 22.39 17.01 -4.52
CA VAL A 94 21.77 17.93 -3.56
C VAL A 94 22.14 17.60 -2.11
N TRP A 95 22.44 16.33 -1.80
CA TRP A 95 22.86 15.86 -0.49
C TRP A 95 24.13 15.04 -0.65
N ALA A 96 25.09 15.15 0.26
CA ALA A 96 26.38 14.46 0.18
C ALA A 96 26.27 12.94 0.46
N GLY A 97 25.32 12.25 -0.19
CA GLY A 97 25.12 10.81 -0.13
C GLY A 97 25.08 10.22 -1.54
N SER A 98 25.84 9.15 -1.76
CA SER A 98 25.67 8.30 -2.93
C SER A 98 24.57 7.27 -2.63
N THR A 99 23.57 7.15 -3.49
CA THR A 99 22.58 6.07 -3.40
C THR A 99 22.95 4.92 -4.34
N LYS A 100 22.60 3.69 -3.97
CA LYS A 100 22.85 2.50 -4.79
C LYS A 100 21.54 1.98 -5.33
N GLU A 101 21.35 2.09 -6.64
CA GLU A 101 20.15 1.62 -7.33
C GLU A 101 20.36 0.22 -7.92
N LEU A 102 19.32 -0.59 -7.83
CA LEU A 102 19.21 -1.87 -8.52
C LEU A 102 18.59 -1.66 -9.89
N GLN A 103 19.25 -2.20 -10.89
CA GLN A 103 18.82 -2.12 -12.27
C GLN A 103 19.01 -3.46 -12.95
N LEU A 104 18.21 -3.73 -13.98
CA LEU A 104 18.52 -4.82 -14.89
C LEU A 104 19.90 -4.59 -15.51
N ALA A 105 20.65 -5.68 -15.66
CA ALA A 105 21.98 -5.65 -16.27
C ALA A 105 21.90 -5.15 -17.73
N HIS A 106 20.80 -5.44 -18.42
CA HIS A 106 20.55 -4.99 -19.79
C HIS A 106 19.03 -4.92 -20.10
N PRO A 107 18.56 -4.01 -20.97
CA PRO A 107 17.13 -3.92 -21.35
C PRO A 107 16.54 -5.22 -21.90
N SER A 108 17.31 -6.03 -22.62
CA SER A 108 16.84 -7.34 -23.14
C SER A 108 16.50 -8.34 -22.03
N VAL A 109 17.00 -8.16 -20.80
CA VAL A 109 16.58 -8.97 -19.65
C VAL A 109 15.10 -8.75 -19.37
N LYS A 110 14.62 -7.50 -19.46
CA LYS A 110 13.19 -7.19 -19.31
C LYS A 110 12.37 -7.90 -20.37
N GLU A 111 12.75 -7.77 -21.63
CA GLU A 111 12.04 -8.40 -22.75
C GLU A 111 11.95 -9.91 -22.59
N PHE A 112 13.06 -10.55 -22.20
CA PHE A 112 13.11 -11.97 -21.92
C PHE A 112 12.18 -12.38 -20.76
N LEU A 113 12.28 -11.69 -19.61
CA LEU A 113 11.46 -11.99 -18.43
C LEU A 113 9.97 -11.81 -18.69
N MET A 114 9.58 -10.80 -19.48
CA MET A 114 8.18 -10.54 -19.85
C MET A 114 7.60 -11.57 -20.82
N GLN A 115 8.44 -12.31 -21.53
CA GLN A 115 8.04 -13.39 -22.45
C GLN A 115 8.01 -14.77 -21.77
N LEU A 116 8.46 -14.84 -20.51
CA LEU A 116 8.69 -16.10 -19.83
C LEU A 116 7.36 -16.74 -19.35
N GLY A 117 7.07 -17.94 -19.84
CA GLY A 117 5.88 -18.71 -19.45
C GLY A 117 6.06 -19.43 -18.11
N ARG A 118 4.94 -19.71 -17.42
CA ARG A 118 4.90 -20.33 -16.06
C ARG A 118 5.77 -21.59 -15.86
N ASN A 119 6.06 -22.36 -16.92
CA ASN A 119 6.63 -23.70 -16.80
C ASN A 119 8.12 -23.81 -17.19
N GLU A 120 8.79 -22.71 -17.52
CA GLU A 120 10.10 -22.78 -18.18
C GLU A 120 11.32 -22.67 -17.26
N SER A 121 11.23 -21.99 -16.11
CA SER A 121 12.38 -21.77 -15.22
C SER A 121 12.04 -21.76 -13.72
N GLY A 122 10.78 -22.01 -13.36
CA GLY A 122 10.28 -21.81 -12.01
C GLY A 122 10.01 -20.35 -11.66
N PHE A 123 10.29 -19.41 -12.57
CA PHE A 123 9.93 -18.01 -12.44
C PHE A 123 8.70 -17.69 -13.29
N TYR A 124 7.80 -16.88 -12.76
CA TYR A 124 6.67 -16.35 -13.51
C TYR A 124 6.47 -14.88 -13.22
N ILE A 125 6.80 -14.04 -14.19
CA ILE A 125 6.67 -12.59 -14.07
C ILE A 125 5.50 -12.11 -14.92
N ASN A 126 4.44 -11.71 -14.22
CA ASN A 126 3.25 -11.11 -14.81
C ASN A 126 3.07 -9.72 -14.22
N GLU A 127 2.87 -8.71 -15.08
CA GLU A 127 2.72 -7.31 -14.66
C GLU A 127 1.60 -7.12 -13.64
N GLN A 128 0.45 -7.74 -13.88
CA GLN A 128 -0.71 -7.60 -13.02
C GLN A 128 -0.45 -8.19 -11.63
N LEU A 129 0.05 -9.44 -11.57
CA LEU A 129 0.40 -10.09 -10.30
C LEU A 129 1.57 -9.41 -9.58
N ALA A 130 2.52 -8.83 -10.32
CA ALA A 130 3.61 -8.08 -9.73
C ALA A 130 3.11 -6.77 -9.09
N HIS A 131 2.19 -6.05 -9.74
CA HIS A 131 1.57 -4.89 -9.16
C HIS A 131 0.73 -5.24 -7.91
N ASP A 132 0.01 -6.36 -7.91
CA ASP A 132 -0.67 -6.86 -6.71
C ASP A 132 0.31 -7.13 -5.56
N PHE A 133 1.34 -7.94 -5.82
CA PHE A 133 2.36 -8.30 -4.83
C PHE A 133 3.08 -7.08 -4.24
N ILE A 134 3.48 -6.13 -5.09
CA ILE A 134 4.15 -4.89 -4.66
C ILE A 134 3.17 -4.04 -3.83
N GLY A 135 1.92 -3.93 -4.26
CA GLY A 135 0.88 -3.18 -3.54
C GLY A 135 0.63 -3.74 -2.14
N GLU A 136 0.45 -5.07 -2.03
CA GLU A 136 0.28 -5.78 -0.75
C GLU A 136 1.51 -5.60 0.15
N SER A 137 2.72 -5.76 -0.39
CA SER A 137 3.96 -5.50 0.34
C SER A 137 4.01 -4.07 0.90
N CYS A 138 3.61 -3.08 0.10
CA CYS A 138 3.57 -1.68 0.55
C CYS A 138 2.54 -1.48 1.67
N LEU A 139 1.39 -2.15 1.59
CA LEU A 139 0.35 -2.08 2.62
C LEU A 139 0.78 -2.71 3.93
N ILE A 140 1.37 -3.91 3.89
CA ILE A 140 1.94 -4.57 5.08
C ILE A 140 2.91 -3.63 5.78
N TYR A 141 3.81 -3.01 5.02
CA TYR A 141 4.79 -2.08 5.56
C TYR A 141 4.13 -0.83 6.18
N VAL A 142 3.17 -0.21 5.48
CA VAL A 142 2.49 1.01 5.97
C VAL A 142 1.64 0.71 7.21
N ILE A 143 0.91 -0.40 7.21
CA ILE A 143 0.05 -0.83 8.32
C ILE A 143 0.89 -1.18 9.55
N HIS A 144 2.03 -1.86 9.37
CA HIS A 144 2.94 -2.19 10.45
C HIS A 144 3.34 -0.97 11.29
N TYR A 145 3.65 0.15 10.63
CA TYR A 145 4.06 1.39 11.32
C TYR A 145 2.88 2.29 11.73
N GLY A 146 1.69 2.10 11.15
CA GLY A 146 0.46 2.82 11.54
C GLY A 146 0.60 4.35 11.55
N ASN A 147 -0.13 5.03 12.44
CA ASN A 147 -0.06 6.49 12.65
C ASN A 147 1.19 6.94 13.44
N ASP A 148 2.17 6.06 13.70
CA ASP A 148 3.40 6.40 14.41
C ASP A 148 4.41 7.06 13.45
N VAL A 149 4.09 8.30 13.07
CA VAL A 149 4.90 9.13 12.16
C VAL A 149 6.33 9.31 12.71
N ASP A 150 6.51 9.28 14.03
CA ASP A 150 7.81 9.41 14.68
C ASP A 150 8.69 8.18 14.47
N LYS A 151 8.14 6.96 14.48
CA LYS A 151 8.89 5.74 14.08
C LYS A 151 9.27 5.75 12.60
N VAL A 152 8.36 6.18 11.72
CA VAL A 152 8.61 6.29 10.28
C VAL A 152 9.74 7.28 9.98
N MET A 153 9.84 8.35 10.76
CA MET A 153 10.80 9.44 10.54
C MET A 153 12.15 9.26 11.27
N ASN A 154 12.23 8.45 12.33
CA ASN A 154 13.46 8.30 13.15
C ASN A 154 14.34 7.08 12.83
N LYS A 155 13.95 6.16 11.94
CA LYS A 155 14.79 4.98 11.60
C LYS A 155 15.22 4.98 10.13
N CYS A 156 16.33 4.30 9.86
CA CYS A 156 17.01 4.23 8.56
C CYS A 156 16.15 3.55 7.47
N SER A 157 15.14 4.24 6.91
CA SER A 157 14.67 4.09 5.53
C SER A 157 13.55 5.09 5.23
N TYR A 158 13.95 6.35 5.10
CA TYR A 158 13.09 7.37 4.53
C TYR A 158 12.66 7.03 3.09
N GLN A 159 13.37 6.14 2.40
CA GLN A 159 13.15 5.87 0.98
C GLN A 159 12.00 4.90 0.76
N PHE A 160 11.98 3.75 1.45
CA PHE A 160 10.92 2.77 1.24
C PHE A 160 9.61 3.24 1.87
N SER A 161 9.63 3.77 3.09
CA SER A 161 8.45 4.39 3.72
C SER A 161 7.81 5.47 2.86
N ARG A 162 8.60 6.35 2.23
CA ARG A 162 8.08 7.31 1.24
C ARG A 162 7.56 6.63 0.00
N TYR A 163 8.26 5.62 -0.49
CA TYR A 163 7.82 4.88 -1.67
C TYR A 163 6.43 4.27 -1.42
N THR A 164 6.27 3.52 -0.33
CA THR A 164 5.01 2.87 0.00
C THR A 164 3.92 3.92 0.14
N ALA A 165 4.10 4.96 0.97
CA ALA A 165 3.13 6.07 1.12
C ALA A 165 2.73 6.75 -0.19
N MET A 166 3.65 6.90 -1.15
CA MET A 166 3.38 7.57 -2.43
C MET A 166 2.81 6.67 -3.52
N TYR A 167 3.05 5.35 -3.46
CA TYR A 167 2.84 4.47 -4.62
C TYR A 167 1.99 3.23 -4.35
N TRP A 168 1.71 2.85 -3.09
CA TRP A 168 0.95 1.63 -2.77
C TRP A 168 -0.38 1.56 -3.54
N PHE A 169 -1.17 2.65 -3.54
CA PHE A 169 -2.48 2.69 -4.20
C PHE A 169 -2.37 2.55 -5.72
N LYS A 170 -1.29 3.12 -6.32
CA LYS A 170 -1.06 3.01 -7.77
C LYS A 170 -0.76 1.58 -8.17
N HIS A 171 -0.04 0.83 -7.34
CA HIS A 171 0.19 -0.60 -7.55
C HIS A 171 -1.13 -1.38 -7.46
N ILE A 172 -1.94 -1.15 -6.43
CA ILE A 172 -3.26 -1.80 -6.30
C ILE A 172 -4.18 -1.52 -7.49
N PHE A 173 -4.26 -0.28 -7.98
CA PHE A 173 -5.04 0.06 -9.17
C PHE A 173 -4.52 -0.59 -10.46
N ALA A 174 -3.20 -0.71 -10.60
CA ALA A 174 -2.58 -1.34 -11.78
C ALA A 174 -2.76 -2.87 -11.78
N GLY A 175 -2.70 -3.49 -10.61
CA GLY A 175 -2.84 -4.93 -10.44
C GLY A 175 -4.29 -5.42 -10.40
N ARG A 176 -5.24 -4.66 -9.82
CA ARG A 176 -6.65 -5.05 -9.78
C ARG A 176 -7.56 -3.97 -10.32
N LYS A 177 -8.13 -4.19 -11.51
CA LYS A 177 -9.03 -3.22 -12.17
C LYS A 177 -10.35 -2.92 -11.44
N ASN A 178 -10.67 -3.59 -10.32
CA ASN A 178 -12.01 -3.54 -9.69
C ASN A 178 -11.99 -3.80 -8.17
N TYR A 179 -11.03 -3.27 -7.40
CA TYR A 179 -11.07 -3.39 -5.94
C TYR A 179 -11.54 -2.12 -5.25
N ASP A 180 -12.31 -2.32 -4.18
CA ASP A 180 -12.52 -1.30 -3.15
C ASP A 180 -11.28 -1.29 -2.25
N ILE A 181 -10.49 -0.22 -2.36
CA ILE A 181 -9.24 -0.03 -1.60
C ILE A 181 -9.48 -0.08 -0.09
N SER A 182 -10.66 0.34 0.35
CA SER A 182 -11.02 0.33 1.75
C SER A 182 -11.16 -1.10 2.28
N ASN A 183 -11.58 -2.08 1.47
CA ASN A 183 -11.66 -3.49 1.89
C ASN A 183 -10.26 -4.03 2.15
N LEU A 184 -9.36 -3.76 1.22
CA LEU A 184 -8.00 -4.24 1.30
C LEU A 184 -7.27 -3.70 2.54
N LEU A 185 -7.41 -2.42 2.86
CA LEU A 185 -6.80 -1.84 4.06
C LEU A 185 -7.33 -2.50 5.34
N LEU A 186 -8.63 -2.75 5.41
CA LEU A 186 -9.28 -3.34 6.58
C LEU A 186 -8.94 -4.83 6.73
N ASP A 187 -8.98 -5.59 5.64
CA ASP A 187 -8.56 -7.01 5.58
C ASP A 187 -7.09 -7.20 5.99
N GLN A 188 -6.25 -6.19 5.72
CA GLN A 188 -4.82 -6.19 6.07
C GLN A 188 -4.55 -5.70 7.50
N GLY A 189 -5.58 -5.44 8.30
CA GLY A 189 -5.45 -5.10 9.72
C GLY A 189 -5.22 -3.62 10.00
N ALA A 190 -5.51 -2.72 9.06
CA ALA A 190 -5.59 -1.30 9.39
C ALA A 190 -6.63 -1.09 10.49
N ASP A 191 -6.25 -0.35 11.55
CA ASP A 191 -7.19 0.01 12.59
C ASP A 191 -8.25 0.95 12.02
N VAL A 192 -9.44 0.40 11.78
CA VAL A 192 -10.62 1.11 11.28
C VAL A 192 -10.99 2.32 12.14
N ASN A 193 -10.58 2.31 13.41
CA ASN A 193 -10.85 3.33 14.41
C ASN A 193 -9.66 4.26 14.67
N ALA A 194 -8.59 4.14 13.89
CA ALA A 194 -7.42 4.99 14.02
C ALA A 194 -7.80 6.48 13.94
N GLN A 195 -7.37 7.24 14.93
CA GLN A 195 -7.61 8.68 14.99
C GLN A 195 -6.47 9.45 14.32
N GLY A 196 -6.81 10.46 13.52
CA GLY A 196 -5.83 11.30 12.82
C GLY A 196 -6.44 12.16 11.73
N GLY A 197 -5.65 13.13 11.26
CA GLY A 197 -6.03 14.08 10.22
C GLY A 197 -7.09 15.10 10.65
N ASP A 198 -7.45 16.00 9.72
CA ASP A 198 -8.36 17.12 10.00
C ASP A 198 -9.79 16.67 10.37
N TYR A 199 -10.21 15.51 9.87
CA TYR A 199 -11.50 14.89 10.15
C TYR A 199 -11.48 13.97 11.37
N GLY A 200 -10.34 13.77 12.02
CA GLY A 200 -10.23 13.01 13.26
C GLY A 200 -10.30 11.48 13.13
N ASN A 201 -11.04 10.91 12.17
CA ASN A 201 -11.03 9.48 11.85
C ASN A 201 -11.54 9.20 10.42
N ALA A 202 -11.37 7.97 9.95
CA ALA A 202 -11.76 7.54 8.60
C ALA A 202 -13.27 7.64 8.34
N LEU A 203 -14.12 7.35 9.34
CA LEU A 203 -15.58 7.39 9.20
C LEU A 203 -16.09 8.82 8.98
N GLN A 204 -15.54 9.81 9.70
CA GLN A 204 -15.84 11.23 9.47
C GLN A 204 -15.38 11.69 8.09
N ALA A 205 -14.15 11.31 7.69
CA ALA A 205 -13.62 11.65 6.37
C ALA A 205 -14.47 11.05 5.24
N ALA A 206 -14.92 9.80 5.37
CA ALA A 206 -15.79 9.16 4.39
C ALA A 206 -17.18 9.81 4.33
N SER A 207 -17.73 10.18 5.50
CA SER A 207 -19.07 10.77 5.63
C SER A 207 -19.18 12.15 4.98
N VAL A 208 -18.12 12.97 5.04
CA VAL A 208 -18.10 14.29 4.38
C VAL A 208 -17.79 14.21 2.88
N ASN A 209 -17.09 13.17 2.40
CA ASN A 209 -16.71 13.03 0.99
C ASN A 209 -17.75 12.26 0.15
N GLU A 210 -18.99 12.09 0.64
CA GLU A 210 -20.12 11.42 -0.06
C GLU A 210 -19.88 9.96 -0.45
N ASN A 211 -18.91 9.29 0.16
CA ASN A 211 -18.58 7.93 -0.23
C ASN A 211 -19.35 6.91 0.60
N GLU A 212 -20.63 6.71 0.27
CA GLU A 212 -21.52 5.75 0.95
C GLU A 212 -20.91 4.34 1.01
N GLY A 213 -20.24 3.92 -0.07
CA GLY A 213 -19.55 2.62 -0.14
C GLY A 213 -18.49 2.48 0.95
N ILE A 214 -17.60 3.47 1.10
CA ILE A 214 -16.58 3.47 2.15
C ILE A 214 -17.21 3.61 3.54
N VAL A 215 -18.25 4.42 3.72
CA VAL A 215 -18.93 4.54 5.03
C VAL A 215 -19.49 3.18 5.45
N LYS A 216 -20.23 2.52 4.57
CA LYS A 216 -20.78 1.19 4.83
C LYS A 216 -19.67 0.20 5.15
N LEU A 217 -18.58 0.26 4.40
CA LEU A 217 -17.45 -0.62 4.60
C LEU A 217 -16.78 -0.48 5.96
N LEU A 218 -16.51 0.76 6.37
CA LEU A 218 -15.91 1.07 7.66
C LEU A 218 -16.81 0.56 8.80
N LEU A 219 -18.13 0.75 8.68
CA LEU A 219 -19.11 0.27 9.66
C LEU A 219 -19.18 -1.27 9.70
N ASP A 220 -19.20 -1.93 8.53
CA ASP A 220 -19.19 -3.39 8.41
C ASP A 220 -17.92 -4.02 9.04
N HIS A 221 -16.81 -3.27 9.09
CA HIS A 221 -15.54 -3.67 9.72
C HIS A 221 -15.35 -3.11 11.13
N GLY A 222 -16.39 -2.60 11.78
CA GLY A 222 -16.37 -2.24 13.20
C GLY A 222 -15.89 -0.82 13.51
N ALA A 223 -16.00 0.12 12.58
CA ALA A 223 -15.87 1.53 12.89
C ALA A 223 -16.87 1.93 13.98
N TYR A 224 -16.38 2.63 15.00
CA TYR A 224 -17.24 3.17 16.05
C TYR A 224 -18.08 4.31 15.47
N VAL A 225 -19.36 4.04 15.24
CA VAL A 225 -20.32 5.01 14.66
C VAL A 225 -20.36 6.35 15.42
N ASN A 226 -20.12 6.30 16.73
CA ASN A 226 -20.09 7.45 17.63
C ASN A 226 -18.67 7.95 17.95
N ALA A 227 -17.66 7.57 17.16
CA ALA A 227 -16.30 8.05 17.34
C ALA A 227 -16.22 9.57 17.27
N GLN A 228 -15.72 10.17 18.34
CA GLN A 228 -15.54 11.61 18.43
C GLN A 228 -14.14 12.07 18.00
N GLY A 229 -14.05 13.31 17.51
CA GLY A 229 -12.80 13.95 17.11
C GLY A 229 -12.97 14.84 15.87
N GLY A 230 -11.88 15.43 15.40
CA GLY A 230 -11.86 16.17 14.13
C GLY A 230 -12.73 17.44 14.12
N PHE A 231 -12.79 18.07 12.95
CA PHE A 231 -13.52 19.33 12.75
C PHE A 231 -15.03 19.22 13.03
N TYR A 232 -15.67 18.13 12.59
CA TYR A 232 -17.12 17.91 12.73
C TYR A 232 -17.51 17.22 14.04
N GLY A 233 -16.55 16.80 14.86
CA GLY A 233 -16.83 16.14 16.13
C GLY A 233 -17.32 14.70 16.02
N ASN A 234 -18.17 14.34 15.04
CA ASN A 234 -18.63 12.98 14.76
C ASN A 234 -19.10 12.81 13.30
N ALA A 235 -19.29 11.56 12.86
CA ALA A 235 -19.65 11.22 11.48
C ALA A 235 -21.04 11.74 11.08
N LEU A 236 -21.99 11.77 12.01
CA LEU A 236 -23.36 12.22 11.76
C LEU A 236 -23.41 13.74 11.48
N GLN A 237 -22.61 14.54 12.19
CA GLN A 237 -22.45 15.97 11.90
C GLN A 237 -21.78 16.17 10.53
N ALA A 238 -20.71 15.43 10.22
CA ALA A 238 -20.03 15.50 8.92
C ALA A 238 -20.98 15.21 7.73
N ALA A 239 -21.77 14.13 7.82
CA ALA A 239 -22.75 13.77 6.81
C ALA A 239 -23.87 14.82 6.66
N SER A 240 -24.32 15.39 7.79
CA SER A 240 -25.36 16.42 7.84
C SER A 240 -24.89 17.73 7.19
N THR A 241 -23.65 18.14 7.45
CA THR A 241 -23.05 19.32 6.78
C THR A 241 -22.96 19.11 5.27
N ASN A 242 -22.57 17.91 4.83
CA ASN A 242 -22.43 17.64 3.40
C ASN A 242 -23.74 17.25 2.70
N ARG A 243 -24.89 17.39 3.38
CA ARG A 243 -26.24 17.25 2.82
C ARG A 243 -26.55 15.85 2.28
N ASN A 244 -25.82 14.82 2.69
CA ASN A 244 -26.01 13.46 2.20
C ASN A 244 -27.03 12.70 3.07
N GLU A 245 -28.29 12.67 2.63
CA GLU A 245 -29.39 12.03 3.36
C GLU A 245 -29.19 10.51 3.52
N ASP A 246 -28.60 9.84 2.53
CA ASP A 246 -28.42 8.39 2.55
C ASP A 246 -27.36 7.97 3.58
N ILE A 247 -26.24 8.71 3.66
CA ILE A 247 -25.23 8.50 4.71
C ILE A 247 -25.80 8.83 6.10
N VAL A 248 -26.61 9.89 6.23
CA VAL A 248 -27.27 10.21 7.51
C VAL A 248 -28.18 9.06 7.96
N LYS A 249 -29.01 8.51 7.05
CA LYS A 249 -29.85 7.33 7.36
C LYS A 249 -29.00 6.13 7.74
N LEU A 250 -27.97 5.82 6.96
CA LEU A 250 -27.07 4.70 7.23
C LEU A 250 -26.43 4.80 8.62
N LEU A 251 -25.93 5.97 9.00
CA LEU A 251 -25.31 6.18 10.31
C LEU A 251 -26.33 6.03 11.45
N LEU A 252 -27.56 6.55 11.29
CA LEU A 252 -28.63 6.40 12.28
C LEU A 252 -29.08 4.94 12.41
N ASP A 253 -29.22 4.24 11.30
CA ASP A 253 -29.55 2.81 11.26
C ASP A 253 -28.47 1.96 11.95
N GLN A 254 -27.21 2.42 11.93
CA GLN A 254 -26.06 1.82 12.61
C GLN A 254 -25.87 2.30 14.06
N GLY A 255 -26.83 3.07 14.61
CA GLY A 255 -26.85 3.45 16.02
C GLY A 255 -26.06 4.72 16.35
N ALA A 256 -25.89 5.64 15.40
CA ALA A 256 -25.40 6.99 15.69
C ALA A 256 -26.29 7.68 16.72
N ASP A 257 -25.69 8.28 17.74
CA ASP A 257 -26.40 9.12 18.70
C ASP A 257 -26.82 10.42 18.01
N VAL A 258 -28.12 10.52 17.73
CA VAL A 258 -28.74 11.65 17.03
C VAL A 258 -28.50 12.99 17.75
N ASN A 259 -28.24 12.96 19.06
CA ASN A 259 -28.00 14.14 19.89
C ASN A 259 -26.53 14.31 20.27
N ALA A 260 -25.62 13.54 19.66
CA ALA A 260 -24.19 13.62 19.93
C ALA A 260 -23.68 15.07 19.75
N GLN A 261 -23.11 15.59 20.83
CA GLN A 261 -22.56 16.94 20.87
C GLN A 261 -21.07 16.94 20.49
N GLY A 262 -20.60 18.03 19.91
CA GLY A 262 -19.21 18.27 19.55
C GLY A 262 -19.05 18.98 18.21
N GLY A 263 -17.79 19.12 17.81
CA GLY A 263 -17.44 19.69 16.50
C GLY A 263 -17.79 21.16 16.35
N HIS A 264 -17.60 21.67 15.13
CA HIS A 264 -17.79 23.07 14.79
C HIS A 264 -19.24 23.54 14.98
N TYR A 265 -20.22 22.69 14.68
CA TYR A 265 -21.64 23.06 14.66
C TYR A 265 -22.41 22.66 15.91
N GLY A 266 -21.77 22.10 16.94
CA GLY A 266 -22.45 21.65 18.15
C GLY A 266 -23.11 20.27 18.03
N ASN A 267 -24.04 20.07 17.08
CA ASN A 267 -24.62 18.74 16.79
C ASN A 267 -25.06 18.59 15.32
N ALA A 268 -25.57 17.42 14.95
CA ALA A 268 -25.99 17.13 13.56
C ALA A 268 -27.18 17.99 13.10
N LEU A 269 -28.14 18.27 14.00
CA LEU A 269 -29.31 19.09 13.70
C LEU A 269 -28.93 20.55 13.42
N GLN A 270 -28.01 21.10 14.21
CA GLN A 270 -27.47 22.46 14.03
C GLN A 270 -26.67 22.56 12.73
N ALA A 271 -25.85 21.55 12.40
CA ALA A 271 -25.15 21.48 11.11
C ALA A 271 -26.12 21.46 9.91
N ALA A 272 -27.14 20.59 9.94
CA ALA A 272 -28.13 20.50 8.87
C ALA A 272 -28.95 21.80 8.72
N SER A 273 -29.21 22.49 9.84
CA SER A 273 -29.93 23.76 9.86
C SER A 273 -29.11 24.91 9.28
N GLU A 274 -27.82 24.99 9.63
CA GLU A 274 -26.90 26.01 9.09
C GLU A 274 -26.73 25.85 7.58
N GLU A 275 -26.66 24.61 7.11
CA GLU A 275 -26.63 24.31 5.67
C GLU A 275 -28.02 24.47 5.02
N GLY A 276 -29.10 24.57 5.78
CA GLY A 276 -30.46 24.73 5.23
C GLY A 276 -30.97 23.48 4.50
N ASN A 277 -30.54 22.29 4.90
CA ASN A 277 -31.06 21.02 4.36
C ASN A 277 -32.31 20.57 5.14
N ASN A 278 -33.48 21.05 4.69
CA ASN A 278 -34.77 20.75 5.32
C ASN A 278 -35.09 19.24 5.38
N ALA A 279 -34.60 18.43 4.44
CA ALA A 279 -34.85 16.99 4.43
C ALA A 279 -34.12 16.29 5.58
N ILE A 280 -32.83 16.60 5.77
CA ILE A 280 -32.03 16.07 6.89
C ILE A 280 -32.52 16.63 8.22
N VAL A 281 -32.87 17.92 8.30
CA VAL A 281 -33.46 18.50 9.51
C VAL A 281 -34.72 17.73 9.91
N LYS A 282 -35.62 17.47 8.96
CA LYS A 282 -36.83 16.69 9.24
C LYS A 282 -36.50 15.26 9.66
N LEU A 283 -35.60 14.59 8.96
CA LEU A 283 -35.15 13.23 9.29
C LEU A 283 -34.60 13.14 10.72
N LEU A 284 -33.71 14.06 11.10
CA LEU A 284 -33.12 14.10 12.44
C LEU A 284 -34.18 14.37 13.52
N LEU A 285 -35.11 15.30 13.29
CA LEU A 285 -36.21 15.58 14.22
C LEU A 285 -37.14 14.36 14.38
N ASP A 286 -37.46 13.67 13.28
CA ASP A 286 -38.27 12.44 13.30
C ASP A 286 -37.56 11.31 14.09
N GLN A 287 -36.23 11.36 14.17
CA GLN A 287 -35.39 10.44 14.95
C GLN A 287 -35.10 10.93 16.39
N GLY A 288 -35.74 12.03 16.82
CA GLY A 288 -35.64 12.53 18.20
C GLY A 288 -34.51 13.53 18.45
N ALA A 289 -33.94 14.13 17.40
CA ALA A 289 -32.98 15.22 17.55
C ALA A 289 -33.59 16.42 18.26
N HIS A 290 -32.81 17.07 19.10
CA HIS A 290 -33.16 18.33 19.73
C HIS A 290 -31.94 19.26 19.85
N PHE A 291 -32.22 20.54 20.12
CA PHE A 291 -31.20 21.57 20.29
C PHE A 291 -30.42 21.39 21.59
#